data_AF-A0A3C0I0L9-F1
#
_entry.id   AF-A0A3C0I0L9-F1
#
_cell.length_a   1.000
_cell.length_b   1.000
_cell.length_c   1.000
_cell.angle_alpha   90.00
_cell.angle_beta   90.00
_cell.angle_gamma   90.00
#
_symmetry.space_group_name_H-M   'P 1'
#
loop_
_entity.id
_entity.type
_entity.pdbx_description
1 polymer ?
#
loop_
_entity_poly.entity_id
_entity_poly.type
_entity_poly.pdbx_seq_one_letter_code
_entity_poly.pdbx_strand_id
1 'polypeptide(L)'
;NAGLGTPSEATLTITESDSKQCEAEQVIDCAMISEDKDAPPLQDARISPKGTVAGVKLSGNVKNAGWVQDVELLPNTQLTGGTVTGEISGPSHPNQSDQPAAILRDVNITTGAKLNNVVIGGNSVIDPAVIQSEDGLGEGVRFENNSLIPEEIDLGNLLGRMEEDVFGKHAVNLTDDVLYNSARGGILGAINSLSQLKNNDFVLRQNPVMGFLEIESEDILYAVLPLQVRHIMKKQVARDIRQGVYLQPDHSVIFITHTGREVIGQPVMQAPKAFNQALRRFGLERAMMQDNGNIQIQLDKANYLMVRSSLYSQQVPAETALGFAITNSAVSFVFDDDKGIRRHQPIYPASADPEALQTLFKNDAVLGSEGQVVIRAGTRRYQGQFDYLVTRGQKRESGLQVQDIGDVNHDGCGDYRIDYRNGDSQIMYCLP
;
A
#
# COMPACT_ATOMS: atom_id res chain seq x y z
N ASN A 1 45.13 -20.97 -8.48
CA ASN A 1 44.98 -19.77 -9.34
C ASN A 1 43.77 -18.97 -8.91
N ALA A 2 43.89 -18.24 -7.81
CA ALA A 2 42.92 -17.25 -7.38
C ALA A 2 43.50 -15.88 -7.78
N GLY A 3 42.86 -15.21 -8.74
CA GLY A 3 43.19 -13.83 -9.09
C GLY A 3 42.60 -12.91 -8.04
N LEU A 4 43.43 -12.45 -7.10
CA LEU A 4 43.08 -11.34 -6.24
C LEU A 4 43.08 -10.08 -7.11
N GLY A 5 41.92 -9.44 -7.22
CA GLY A 5 41.77 -8.15 -7.89
C GLY A 5 42.61 -7.07 -7.22
N THR A 6 43.15 -6.18 -8.03
CA THR A 6 43.88 -4.99 -7.57
C THR A 6 42.97 -4.12 -6.70
N PRO A 7 43.43 -3.63 -5.54
CA PRO A 7 42.66 -2.66 -4.77
C PRO A 7 42.53 -1.38 -5.60
N SER A 8 41.29 -0.93 -5.82
CA SER A 8 41.05 0.43 -6.29
C SER A 8 41.39 1.37 -5.13
N GLU A 9 42.45 2.15 -5.26
CA GLU A 9 42.78 3.21 -4.31
C GLU A 9 41.59 4.18 -4.22
N ALA A 10 40.94 4.20 -3.06
CA ALA A 10 40.05 5.28 -2.68
C ALA A 10 40.93 6.36 -2.02
N THR A 11 41.24 7.41 -2.76
CA THR A 11 41.93 8.58 -2.21
C THR A 11 40.91 9.37 -1.37
N LEU A 12 40.91 9.14 -0.07
CA LEU A 12 40.18 9.96 0.90
C LEU A 12 41.05 11.17 1.26
N THR A 13 40.82 12.30 0.60
CA THR A 13 41.44 13.57 1.00
C THR A 13 40.64 14.15 2.15
N ILE A 14 41.03 13.85 3.40
CA ILE A 14 40.59 14.63 4.55
C ILE A 14 41.50 15.86 4.61
N THR A 15 41.06 16.96 4.01
CA THR A 15 41.56 18.27 4.42
C THR A 15 40.92 18.58 5.77
N GLU A 16 41.68 18.45 6.86
CA GLU A 16 41.44 19.26 8.06
C GLU A 16 41.63 20.72 7.63
N SER A 17 40.59 21.32 7.05
CA SER A 17 40.51 22.76 7.03
C SER A 17 40.21 23.17 8.45
N ASP A 18 41.06 24.00 9.04
CA ASP A 18 40.69 24.84 10.18
C ASP A 18 39.26 25.34 9.96
N SER A 19 38.29 24.70 10.60
CA SER A 19 36.88 25.04 10.45
C SER A 19 36.70 26.33 11.22
N LYS A 20 37.00 27.46 10.57
CA LYS A 20 36.41 28.72 10.97
C LYS A 20 34.92 28.48 10.95
N GLN A 21 34.33 28.28 12.12
CA GLN A 21 32.88 28.29 12.29
C GLN A 21 32.40 29.56 11.59
N CYS A 22 31.60 29.41 10.54
CA CYS A 22 30.93 30.54 9.93
C CYS A 22 30.15 31.24 11.05
N GLU A 23 30.35 32.54 11.24
CA GLU A 23 29.34 33.32 11.93
C GLU A 23 28.07 33.31 11.06
N ALA A 24 26.90 33.34 11.71
CA ALA A 24 25.62 33.36 11.03
C ALA A 24 25.40 34.69 10.29
N GLU A 25 26.12 34.87 9.17
CA GLU A 25 25.88 35.93 8.21
C GLU A 25 24.75 35.53 7.25
N GLN A 26 24.17 36.51 6.57
CA GLN A 26 23.14 36.28 5.56
C GLN A 26 23.66 35.47 4.35
N VAL A 27 24.98 35.33 4.21
CA VAL A 27 25.65 34.55 3.16
C VAL A 27 26.58 33.51 3.79
N ILE A 28 26.40 32.25 3.44
CA ILE A 28 27.18 31.12 3.95
C ILE A 28 28.09 30.61 2.82
N ASP A 29 29.39 30.87 2.92
CA ASP A 29 30.43 30.44 1.95
C ASP A 29 31.41 29.41 2.55
N CYS A 30 31.04 28.80 3.67
CA CYS A 30 31.82 27.77 4.37
C CYS A 30 30.93 26.63 4.89
N ALA A 31 31.52 25.68 5.64
CA ALA A 31 30.77 24.65 6.33
C ALA A 31 30.20 25.18 7.66
N MET A 32 28.88 25.19 7.77
CA MET A 32 28.13 25.47 8.99
C MET A 32 27.41 24.19 9.42
N ILE A 33 27.91 23.59 10.50
CA ILE A 33 27.35 22.36 11.07
C ILE A 33 26.93 22.69 12.50
N SER A 34 25.68 22.40 12.83
CA SER A 34 25.16 22.52 14.20
C SER A 34 24.69 21.16 14.69
N GLU A 35 24.99 20.85 15.95
CA GLU A 35 24.35 19.74 16.68
C GLU A 35 23.37 20.26 17.74
N ASP A 36 23.31 21.59 17.92
CA ASP A 36 22.44 22.23 18.88
C ASP A 36 21.02 22.36 18.30
N LYS A 37 20.10 21.57 18.84
CA LYS A 37 18.68 21.58 18.46
C LYS A 37 17.95 22.84 18.90
N ASP A 38 18.50 23.59 19.86
CA ASP A 38 17.93 24.83 20.39
C ASP A 38 18.52 26.07 19.70
N ALA A 39 19.45 25.89 18.75
CA ALA A 39 19.99 26.98 17.96
C ALA A 39 18.88 27.72 17.19
N PRO A 40 18.95 29.07 17.10
CA PRO A 40 17.98 29.84 16.34
C PRO A 40 18.02 29.45 14.85
N PRO A 41 16.88 29.50 14.15
CA PRO A 41 16.84 29.13 12.74
C PRO A 41 17.64 30.11 11.88
N LEU A 42 18.28 29.58 10.84
CA LEU A 42 18.88 30.40 9.79
C LEU A 42 17.77 30.95 8.89
N GLN A 43 17.49 32.23 9.07
CA GLN A 43 16.41 32.92 8.36
C GLN A 43 16.91 33.59 7.07
N ASP A 44 16.22 33.36 5.96
CA ASP A 44 16.48 33.99 4.66
C ASP A 44 17.95 33.88 4.18
N ALA A 45 18.59 32.75 4.53
CA ALA A 45 20.00 32.51 4.27
C ALA A 45 20.31 32.34 2.78
N ARG A 46 21.53 32.73 2.37
CA ARG A 46 22.07 32.49 1.04
C ARG A 46 23.30 31.59 1.13
N ILE A 47 23.18 30.34 0.70
CA ILE A 47 24.27 29.36 0.70
C ILE A 47 24.97 29.43 -0.66
N SER A 48 26.26 29.74 -0.66
CA SER A 48 27.07 29.82 -1.87
C SER A 48 27.37 28.42 -2.45
N PRO A 49 27.98 28.32 -3.65
CA PRO A 49 28.46 27.04 -4.18
C PRO A 49 29.51 26.31 -3.32
N LYS A 50 30.19 26.99 -2.40
CA LYS A 50 31.13 26.39 -1.43
C LYS A 50 30.49 26.16 -0.06
N GLY A 51 29.31 26.74 0.17
CA GLY A 51 28.59 26.64 1.41
C GLY A 51 28.06 25.22 1.63
N THR A 52 28.19 24.74 2.86
CA THR A 52 27.56 23.50 3.32
C THR A 52 26.85 23.82 4.63
N VAL A 53 25.57 23.45 4.71
CA VAL A 53 24.75 23.67 5.90
C VAL A 53 24.23 22.33 6.37
N ALA A 54 24.52 21.95 7.63
CA ALA A 54 24.08 20.69 8.19
C ALA A 54 23.59 20.77 9.64
N GLY A 55 22.55 20.02 9.99
CA GLY A 55 22.07 19.90 11.38
C GLY A 55 21.36 21.14 11.93
N VAL A 56 20.85 22.02 11.06
CA VAL A 56 20.25 23.31 11.46
C VAL A 56 18.76 23.39 11.14
N LYS A 57 18.09 24.36 11.77
CA LYS A 57 16.76 24.82 11.38
C LYS A 57 16.84 25.91 10.33
N LEU A 58 16.03 25.81 9.27
CA LEU A 58 15.93 26.81 8.22
C LEU A 58 14.56 27.49 8.25
N SER A 59 14.52 28.80 7.97
CA SER A 59 13.26 29.55 7.88
C SER A 59 13.27 30.63 6.79
N GLY A 60 12.08 31.01 6.33
CA GLY A 60 11.92 32.04 5.29
C GLY A 60 12.36 31.56 3.91
N ASN A 61 12.96 32.44 3.11
CA ASN A 61 13.38 32.17 1.73
C ASN A 61 14.88 31.88 1.67
N VAL A 62 15.23 30.60 1.72
CA VAL A 62 16.61 30.13 1.65
C VAL A 62 17.02 29.90 0.20
N LYS A 63 18.08 30.58 -0.23
CA LYS A 63 18.67 30.39 -1.57
C LYS A 63 19.91 29.55 -1.44
N ASN A 64 19.91 28.37 -2.03
CA ASN A 64 21.00 27.43 -1.96
C ASN A 64 21.66 27.24 -3.33
N ALA A 65 22.98 27.39 -3.38
CA ALA A 65 23.80 27.01 -4.52
C ALA A 65 24.83 25.90 -4.16
N GLY A 66 24.89 25.51 -2.90
CA GLY A 66 25.80 24.51 -2.34
C GLY A 66 25.04 23.30 -1.82
N TRP A 67 25.38 22.87 -0.59
CA TRP A 67 24.85 21.65 0.04
C TRP A 67 24.05 21.94 1.30
N VAL A 68 22.90 21.27 1.42
CA VAL A 68 22.05 21.25 2.62
C VAL A 68 21.85 19.80 3.05
N GLN A 69 22.06 19.51 4.33
CA GLN A 69 21.98 18.16 4.89
C GLN A 69 21.36 18.15 6.28
N ASP A 70 20.55 17.15 6.63
CA ASP A 70 20.08 16.93 8.00
C ASP A 70 19.41 18.19 8.60
N VAL A 71 18.44 18.78 7.89
CA VAL A 71 17.79 20.04 8.28
C VAL A 71 16.31 19.89 8.60
N GLU A 72 15.86 20.73 9.53
CA GLU A 72 14.45 20.97 9.80
C GLU A 72 14.01 22.28 9.14
N LEU A 73 13.02 22.22 8.27
CA LEU A 73 12.43 23.37 7.59
C LEU A 73 11.21 23.84 8.39
N LEU A 74 11.27 25.06 8.93
CA LEU A 74 10.15 25.64 9.65
C LEU A 74 8.98 25.96 8.71
N PRO A 75 7.75 26.23 9.24
CA PRO A 75 6.61 26.57 8.41
C PRO A 75 6.88 27.73 7.44
N ASN A 76 6.29 27.68 6.24
CA ASN A 76 6.52 28.62 5.13
C ASN A 76 7.96 28.69 4.56
N THR A 77 8.86 27.78 4.95
CA THR A 77 10.22 27.79 4.40
C THR A 77 10.22 27.46 2.92
N GLN A 78 10.90 28.28 2.12
CA GLN A 78 11.15 28.03 0.71
C GLN A 78 12.65 27.82 0.51
N LEU A 79 13.05 26.58 0.24
CA LEU A 79 14.43 26.25 -0.12
C LEU A 79 14.54 26.14 -1.65
N THR A 80 15.30 27.05 -2.26
CA THR A 80 15.47 27.09 -3.71
C THR A 80 16.92 26.83 -4.11
N GLY A 81 17.14 25.84 -4.98
CA GLY A 81 18.42 25.55 -5.62
C GLY A 81 19.33 24.59 -4.86
N GLY A 82 20.44 24.24 -5.51
CA GLY A 82 21.55 23.49 -4.93
C GLY A 82 21.23 22.01 -4.67
N THR A 83 21.99 21.40 -3.78
CA THR A 83 21.91 19.96 -3.48
C THR A 83 21.39 19.72 -2.07
N VAL A 84 20.54 18.70 -1.94
CA VAL A 84 19.91 18.28 -0.68
C VAL A 84 20.18 16.79 -0.44
N THR A 85 20.56 16.42 0.78
CA THR A 85 20.79 15.03 1.23
C THR A 85 20.49 14.86 2.72
N GLY A 86 20.61 13.64 3.26
CA GLY A 86 20.32 13.36 4.67
C GLY A 86 18.85 13.54 5.04
N GLU A 87 18.56 13.74 6.31
CA GLU A 87 17.19 13.90 6.82
C GLU A 87 16.66 15.32 6.59
N ILE A 88 15.58 15.46 5.81
CA ILE A 88 14.95 16.74 5.52
C ILE A 88 13.51 16.66 5.98
N SER A 89 13.20 17.41 7.03
CA SER A 89 11.87 17.40 7.65
C SER A 89 11.20 18.77 7.56
N GLY A 90 9.90 18.77 7.36
CA GLY A 90 9.05 19.96 7.47
C GLY A 90 7.98 19.81 8.57
N PRO A 91 7.05 20.76 8.67
CA PRO A 91 5.98 20.71 9.67
C PRO A 91 4.98 19.58 9.39
N SER A 92 4.58 18.84 10.43
CA SER A 92 3.80 17.59 10.34
C SER A 92 2.43 17.68 9.65
N HIS A 93 1.91 18.89 9.41
CA HIS A 93 0.64 19.12 8.72
C HIS A 93 0.74 20.22 7.66
N PRO A 94 1.45 19.98 6.53
CA PRO A 94 1.85 21.03 5.58
C PRO A 94 0.68 21.78 4.90
N ASN A 95 -0.56 21.28 5.03
CA ASN A 95 -1.76 21.86 4.43
C ASN A 95 -2.71 22.52 5.44
N GLN A 96 -2.34 22.62 6.72
CA GLN A 96 -3.13 23.37 7.71
C GLN A 96 -2.70 24.84 7.74
N SER A 97 -3.67 25.76 7.88
CA SER A 97 -3.44 27.21 7.93
C SER A 97 -2.40 27.62 9.00
N ASP A 98 -2.31 26.86 10.08
CA ASP A 98 -1.45 27.17 11.22
C ASP A 98 -0.03 26.60 11.06
N GLN A 99 0.19 25.70 10.09
CA GLN A 99 1.48 25.07 9.79
C GLN A 99 1.69 24.90 8.27
N PRO A 100 1.84 26.01 7.53
CA PRO A 100 2.01 25.95 6.09
C PRO A 100 3.30 25.22 5.69
N ALA A 101 3.22 24.52 4.56
CA ALA A 101 4.27 23.66 4.06
C ALA A 101 5.64 24.33 3.91
N ALA A 102 6.69 23.55 4.15
CA ALA A 102 8.02 23.83 3.63
C ALA A 102 8.13 23.31 2.19
N ILE A 103 8.66 24.12 1.28
CA ILE A 103 8.70 23.84 -0.17
C ILE A 103 10.15 23.80 -0.66
N LEU A 104 10.48 22.75 -1.40
CA LEU A 104 11.74 22.57 -2.12
C LEU A 104 11.53 22.92 -3.60
N ARG A 105 12.32 23.83 -4.18
CA ARG A 105 12.25 24.19 -5.62
C ARG A 105 13.62 24.20 -6.25
N ASP A 106 13.72 23.77 -7.51
CA ASP A 106 14.98 23.77 -8.26
C ASP A 106 16.12 23.03 -7.52
N VAL A 107 15.79 22.08 -6.62
CA VAL A 107 16.77 21.34 -5.82
C VAL A 107 17.15 20.02 -6.50
N ASN A 108 18.40 19.59 -6.30
CA ASN A 108 18.83 18.24 -6.61
C ASN A 108 18.83 17.38 -5.32
N ILE A 109 17.85 16.48 -5.20
CA ILE A 109 17.71 15.58 -4.05
C ILE A 109 18.49 14.30 -4.37
N THR A 110 19.56 14.07 -3.61
CA THR A 110 20.55 13.04 -3.91
C THR A 110 20.40 11.79 -3.06
N THR A 111 21.03 10.70 -3.50
CA THR A 111 21.11 9.43 -2.75
C THR A 111 21.45 9.67 -1.26
N GLY A 112 20.74 8.99 -0.37
CA GLY A 112 20.86 9.15 1.08
C GLY A 112 19.89 10.15 1.70
N ALA A 113 19.17 10.92 0.89
CA ALA A 113 18.09 11.77 1.37
C ALA A 113 16.92 10.95 1.96
N LYS A 114 16.34 11.45 3.06
CA LYS A 114 15.09 11.01 3.66
C LYS A 114 14.19 12.22 3.84
N LEU A 115 13.09 12.30 3.09
CA LEU A 115 12.21 13.45 3.09
C LEU A 115 10.95 13.16 3.89
N ASN A 116 10.55 14.07 4.78
CA ASN A 116 9.29 13.97 5.53
C ASN A 116 8.60 15.34 5.57
N ASN A 117 7.28 15.38 5.37
CA ASN A 117 6.48 16.59 5.56
C ASN A 117 6.93 17.83 4.75
N VAL A 118 7.46 17.62 3.55
CA VAL A 118 7.90 18.68 2.62
C VAL A 118 7.15 18.61 1.29
N VAL A 119 7.07 19.74 0.60
CA VAL A 119 6.51 19.82 -0.75
C VAL A 119 7.63 19.89 -1.77
N ILE A 120 7.65 18.93 -2.69
CA ILE A 120 8.52 18.93 -3.86
C ILE A 120 7.90 19.80 -4.93
N GLY A 121 8.59 20.89 -5.23
CA GLY A 121 8.18 21.90 -6.18
C GLY A 121 8.96 21.89 -7.49
N GLY A 122 8.57 22.80 -8.38
CA GLY A 122 9.04 22.89 -9.77
C GLY A 122 10.55 22.71 -9.95
N ASN A 123 10.92 22.01 -11.03
CA ASN A 123 12.29 21.70 -11.47
C ASN A 123 13.17 20.94 -10.46
N SER A 124 12.61 20.49 -9.33
CA SER A 124 13.35 19.62 -8.43
C SER A 124 13.56 18.26 -9.08
N VAL A 125 14.74 17.68 -8.89
CA VAL A 125 15.09 16.35 -9.39
C VAL A 125 15.34 15.44 -8.21
N ILE A 126 14.73 14.26 -8.23
CA ILE A 126 14.89 13.23 -7.20
C ILE A 126 15.72 12.10 -7.80
N ASP A 127 16.82 11.77 -7.13
CA ASP A 127 17.62 10.61 -7.46
C ASP A 127 16.78 9.32 -7.38
N PRO A 128 16.82 8.43 -8.40
CA PRO A 128 16.11 7.15 -8.36
C PRO A 128 16.36 6.30 -7.11
N ALA A 129 17.55 6.36 -6.51
CA ALA A 129 17.87 5.62 -5.30
C ALA A 129 17.09 6.13 -4.07
N VAL A 130 16.70 7.41 -4.04
CA VAL A 130 15.82 7.96 -3.00
C VAL A 130 14.41 7.41 -3.18
N ILE A 131 13.91 7.34 -4.41
CA ILE A 131 12.58 6.78 -4.72
C ILE A 131 12.50 5.29 -4.38
N GLN A 132 13.59 4.55 -4.60
CA GLN A 132 13.67 3.10 -4.34
C GLN A 132 13.97 2.76 -2.86
N SER A 133 14.38 3.75 -2.07
CA SER A 133 14.65 3.56 -0.64
C SER A 133 13.34 3.56 0.15
N GLU A 134 13.19 2.60 1.07
CA GLU A 134 12.01 2.50 1.96
C GLU A 134 11.77 3.79 2.77
N ASP A 135 12.85 4.49 3.13
CA ASP A 135 12.83 5.72 3.93
C ASP A 135 13.04 7.00 3.11
N GLY A 136 13.20 6.90 1.79
CA GLY A 136 13.63 8.04 0.98
C GLY A 136 12.55 9.11 0.83
N LEU A 137 11.33 8.69 0.53
CA LEU A 137 10.13 9.55 0.54
C LEU A 137 9.19 9.04 1.63
N GLY A 138 9.18 9.75 2.75
CA GLY A 138 8.40 9.41 3.93
C GLY A 138 7.04 10.10 3.99
N GLU A 139 6.41 10.01 5.15
CA GLU A 139 5.07 10.52 5.41
C GLU A 139 4.97 12.03 5.14
N GLY A 140 3.85 12.46 4.56
CA GLY A 140 3.53 13.87 4.37
C GLY A 140 4.35 14.56 3.26
N VAL A 141 5.22 13.84 2.55
CA VAL A 141 5.83 14.36 1.32
C VAL A 141 4.76 14.56 0.26
N ARG A 142 4.75 15.76 -0.33
CA ARG A 142 3.78 16.16 -1.36
C ARG A 142 4.47 16.71 -2.59
N PHE A 143 3.70 16.89 -3.66
CA PHE A 143 4.16 17.38 -4.95
C PHE A 143 3.29 18.53 -5.41
N GLU A 144 3.89 19.60 -5.93
CA GLU A 144 3.13 20.73 -6.46
C GLU A 144 2.26 20.37 -7.68
N ASN A 145 2.69 19.37 -8.45
CA ASN A 145 1.98 18.94 -9.65
C ASN A 145 2.29 17.47 -9.98
N ASN A 146 1.44 16.86 -10.80
CA ASN A 146 1.56 15.46 -11.19
C ASN A 146 2.86 15.13 -11.94
N SER A 147 3.44 16.07 -12.70
CA SER A 147 4.70 15.81 -13.44
C SER A 147 5.93 15.65 -12.56
N LEU A 148 5.85 16.02 -11.28
CA LEU A 148 6.92 15.83 -10.31
C LEU A 148 6.82 14.49 -9.57
N ILE A 149 5.70 13.79 -9.69
CA ILE A 149 5.51 12.50 -9.04
C ILE A 149 6.26 11.44 -9.85
N PRO A 150 7.15 10.64 -9.23
CA PRO A 150 7.81 9.54 -9.93
C PRO A 150 6.81 8.56 -10.54
N GLU A 151 7.10 8.07 -11.74
CA GLU A 151 6.25 7.08 -12.40
C GLU A 151 6.24 5.76 -11.61
N GLU A 152 5.08 5.12 -11.54
CA GLU A 152 4.87 3.77 -10.98
C GLU A 152 5.14 3.61 -9.48
N ILE A 153 5.47 4.70 -8.77
CA ILE A 153 5.71 4.73 -7.33
C ILE A 153 4.43 4.36 -6.55
N ASP A 154 4.62 3.63 -5.44
CA ASP A 154 3.61 3.43 -4.42
C ASP A 154 3.53 4.67 -3.51
N LEU A 155 2.38 5.32 -3.49
CA LEU A 155 2.08 6.52 -2.72
C LEU A 155 1.55 6.20 -1.32
N GLY A 156 1.31 4.92 -0.99
CA GLY A 156 0.69 4.51 0.27
C GLY A 156 1.44 5.01 1.51
N ASN A 157 2.77 5.04 1.47
CA ASN A 157 3.59 5.54 2.59
C ASN A 157 3.52 7.07 2.72
N LEU A 158 3.36 7.79 1.60
CA LEU A 158 3.28 9.27 1.60
C LEU A 158 1.93 9.76 2.15
N LEU A 159 0.87 9.00 1.85
CA LEU A 159 -0.52 9.28 2.25
C LEU A 159 -0.81 8.94 3.73
N GLY A 160 0.07 8.15 4.36
CA GLY A 160 -0.18 7.58 5.67
C GLY A 160 -1.22 6.45 5.65
N ARG A 161 -1.39 5.83 6.81
CA ARG A 161 -2.30 4.69 6.99
C ARG A 161 -3.27 4.93 8.15
N MET A 162 -4.40 4.26 8.09
CA MET A 162 -5.41 4.31 9.16
C MET A 162 -4.89 3.60 10.41
N GLU A 163 -5.31 4.10 11.58
CA GLU A 163 -4.79 3.64 12.87
C GLU A 163 -5.15 2.17 13.17
N GLU A 164 -6.40 1.78 12.92
CA GLU A 164 -6.87 0.43 13.25
C GLU A 164 -6.49 -0.58 12.16
N ASP A 165 -5.93 -1.71 12.60
CA ASP A 165 -5.56 -2.81 11.73
C ASP A 165 -6.76 -3.73 11.44
N VAL A 166 -6.77 -4.29 10.24
CA VAL A 166 -7.70 -5.32 9.80
C VAL A 166 -6.88 -6.58 9.50
N PHE A 167 -6.84 -7.49 10.47
CA PHE A 167 -6.07 -8.74 10.37
C PHE A 167 -4.58 -8.52 10.04
N GLY A 168 -3.97 -7.50 10.64
CA GLY A 168 -2.56 -7.14 10.46
C GLY A 168 -2.28 -6.20 9.27
N LYS A 169 -3.31 -5.69 8.60
CA LYS A 169 -3.18 -4.73 7.49
C LYS A 169 -3.83 -3.41 7.82
N HIS A 170 -3.19 -2.31 7.44
CA HIS A 170 -3.72 -0.96 7.62
C HIS A 170 -4.12 -0.37 6.27
N ALA A 171 -5.34 0.17 6.20
CA ALA A 171 -5.85 0.86 5.01
C ALA A 171 -5.01 2.11 4.69
N VAL A 172 -4.82 2.41 3.41
CA VAL A 172 -4.25 3.69 2.98
C VAL A 172 -5.30 4.80 3.18
N ASN A 173 -4.89 5.95 3.71
CA ASN A 173 -5.78 7.12 3.84
C ASN A 173 -6.02 7.75 2.46
N LEU A 174 -7.26 7.72 1.98
CA LEU A 174 -7.66 8.27 0.68
C LEU A 174 -8.39 9.61 0.80
N THR A 175 -8.62 10.09 2.02
CA THR A 175 -9.25 11.41 2.25
C THR A 175 -8.33 12.58 1.85
N ASP A 176 -7.06 12.28 1.57
CA ASP A 176 -6.02 13.19 1.13
C ASP A 176 -5.42 12.79 -0.23
N ASP A 177 -4.54 13.62 -0.81
CA ASP A 177 -3.72 13.31 -1.98
C ASP A 177 -2.28 13.77 -1.73
N VAL A 178 -1.34 13.17 -2.44
CA VAL A 178 0.07 13.59 -2.44
C VAL A 178 0.28 14.90 -3.20
N LEU A 179 -0.75 15.45 -3.84
CA LEU A 179 -0.70 16.79 -4.42
C LEU A 179 -0.83 17.85 -3.33
N TYR A 180 0.06 18.84 -3.35
CA TYR A 180 -0.01 19.99 -2.45
C TYR A 180 -1.33 20.76 -2.64
N ASN A 181 -1.70 21.00 -3.90
CA ASN A 181 -2.99 21.55 -4.27
C ASN A 181 -3.92 20.42 -4.74
N SER A 182 -4.36 19.59 -3.80
CA SER A 182 -5.23 18.44 -4.10
C SER A 182 -6.64 18.86 -4.48
N ALA A 183 -7.35 17.95 -5.17
CA ALA A 183 -8.79 18.08 -5.35
C ALA A 183 -9.51 18.06 -3.98
N ARG A 184 -10.71 18.63 -3.94
CA ARG A 184 -11.57 18.59 -2.75
C ARG A 184 -11.87 17.13 -2.39
N GLY A 185 -11.55 16.74 -1.16
CA GLY A 185 -11.76 15.37 -0.67
C GLY A 185 -10.69 14.36 -1.10
N GLY A 186 -9.52 14.83 -1.56
CA GLY A 186 -8.36 13.99 -1.84
C GLY A 186 -8.60 12.96 -2.95
N ILE A 187 -7.95 11.81 -2.84
CA ILE A 187 -8.10 10.69 -3.77
C ILE A 187 -9.54 10.15 -3.76
N LEU A 188 -10.20 10.09 -2.60
CA LEU A 188 -11.58 9.66 -2.46
C LEU A 188 -12.55 10.56 -3.25
N GLY A 189 -12.32 11.87 -3.22
CA GLY A 189 -13.06 12.83 -4.04
C GLY A 189 -12.85 12.57 -5.54
N ALA A 190 -11.61 12.26 -5.95
CA ALA A 190 -11.31 11.89 -7.32
C ALA A 190 -11.96 10.56 -7.74
N ILE A 191 -12.05 9.56 -6.85
CA ILE A 191 -12.78 8.31 -7.09
C ILE A 191 -14.28 8.59 -7.27
N ASN A 192 -14.88 9.37 -6.37
CA ASN A 192 -16.30 9.74 -6.47
C ASN A 192 -16.64 10.59 -7.72
N SER A 193 -15.64 11.13 -8.41
CA SER A 193 -15.81 11.82 -9.69
C SER A 193 -15.88 10.90 -10.91
N LEU A 194 -15.59 9.61 -10.74
CA LEU A 194 -15.65 8.61 -11.83
C LEU A 194 -17.08 8.46 -12.36
N SER A 195 -17.21 8.37 -13.68
CA SER A 195 -18.50 8.31 -14.35
C SER A 195 -19.32 7.09 -13.95
N GLN A 196 -18.68 5.94 -13.72
CA GLN A 196 -19.37 4.72 -13.27
C GLN A 196 -20.04 4.89 -11.91
N LEU A 197 -19.46 5.66 -10.99
CA LEU A 197 -20.07 5.93 -9.67
C LEU A 197 -21.13 7.02 -9.79
N LYS A 198 -20.76 8.14 -10.41
CA LYS A 198 -21.64 9.32 -10.55
C LYS A 198 -22.92 9.01 -11.33
N ASN A 199 -22.84 8.22 -12.39
CA ASN A 199 -24.01 7.91 -13.23
C ASN A 199 -24.97 6.91 -12.58
N ASN A 200 -24.54 6.24 -11.50
CA ASN A 200 -25.37 5.29 -10.74
C ASN A 200 -25.68 5.81 -9.33
N ASP A 201 -25.47 7.12 -9.07
CA ASP A 201 -25.66 7.77 -7.77
C ASP A 201 -24.94 7.09 -6.59
N PHE A 202 -23.85 6.36 -6.89
CA PHE A 202 -23.01 5.75 -5.85
C PHE A 202 -22.02 6.76 -5.29
N VAL A 203 -21.94 6.80 -3.97
CA VAL A 203 -20.98 7.62 -3.23
C VAL A 203 -20.16 6.71 -2.33
N LEU A 204 -18.89 6.53 -2.69
CA LEU A 204 -17.92 5.80 -1.90
C LEU A 204 -17.53 6.65 -0.68
N ARG A 205 -17.53 6.04 0.50
CA ARG A 205 -17.04 6.65 1.74
C ARG A 205 -15.84 5.86 2.25
N GLN A 206 -14.91 6.54 2.90
CA GLN A 206 -13.87 5.86 3.66
C GLN A 206 -14.25 5.87 5.15
N ASN A 207 -14.39 4.70 5.75
CA ASN A 207 -14.62 4.55 7.17
C ASN A 207 -13.47 5.20 7.96
N PRO A 208 -13.74 6.17 8.86
CA PRO A 208 -12.69 6.95 9.52
C PRO A 208 -11.90 6.15 10.57
N VAL A 209 -12.39 4.97 10.98
CA VAL A 209 -11.74 4.11 11.97
C VAL A 209 -10.96 3.01 11.27
N MET A 210 -11.66 2.17 10.51
CA MET A 210 -11.08 0.97 9.88
C MET A 210 -10.51 1.24 8.47
N GLY A 211 -10.86 2.36 7.85
CA GLY A 211 -10.36 2.73 6.53
C GLY A 211 -11.01 2.03 5.33
N PHE A 212 -12.06 1.24 5.56
CA PHE A 212 -12.80 0.58 4.48
C PHE A 212 -13.37 1.58 3.50
N LEU A 213 -13.32 1.26 2.22
CA LEU A 213 -14.09 1.95 1.19
C LEU A 213 -15.44 1.27 1.04
N GLU A 214 -16.49 2.01 1.34
CA GLU A 214 -17.84 1.50 1.52
C GLU A 214 -18.83 2.16 0.54
N ILE A 215 -19.67 1.33 -0.08
CA ILE A 215 -20.88 1.75 -0.80
C ILE A 215 -22.05 0.97 -0.21
N GLU A 216 -23.07 1.68 0.25
CA GLU A 216 -24.33 1.12 0.71
C GLU A 216 -25.39 1.35 -0.38
N SER A 217 -26.08 0.28 -0.75
CA SER A 217 -27.16 0.29 -1.74
C SER A 217 -28.27 -0.64 -1.26
N GLU A 218 -29.40 -0.07 -0.86
CA GLU A 218 -30.53 -0.80 -0.27
C GLU A 218 -30.05 -1.64 0.93
N ASP A 219 -30.26 -2.96 0.88
CA ASP A 219 -29.88 -3.90 1.94
C ASP A 219 -28.43 -4.40 1.81
N ILE A 220 -27.67 -3.93 0.81
CA ILE A 220 -26.31 -4.41 0.51
C ILE A 220 -25.26 -3.36 0.88
N LEU A 221 -24.21 -3.80 1.57
CA LEU A 221 -23.04 -3.01 1.90
C LEU A 221 -21.82 -3.64 1.23
N TYR A 222 -21.27 -2.96 0.24
CA TYR A 222 -20.01 -3.31 -0.40
C TYR A 222 -18.87 -2.70 0.40
N ALA A 223 -17.80 -3.46 0.64
CA ALA A 223 -16.63 -2.98 1.36
C ALA A 223 -15.33 -3.56 0.79
N VAL A 224 -14.34 -2.69 0.61
CA VAL A 224 -12.96 -3.09 0.30
C VAL A 224 -11.96 -2.37 1.20
N LEU A 225 -10.84 -3.01 1.47
CA LEU A 225 -9.71 -2.43 2.19
C LEU A 225 -8.68 -1.89 1.16
N PRO A 226 -8.47 -0.56 1.06
CA PRO A 226 -7.47 -0.01 0.13
C PRO A 226 -6.08 -0.28 0.67
N LEU A 227 -5.32 -1.16 0.01
CA LEU A 227 -3.99 -1.59 0.47
C LEU A 227 -2.85 -0.86 -0.23
N GLN A 228 -3.09 -0.41 -1.47
CA GLN A 228 -2.07 0.18 -2.33
C GLN A 228 -2.62 1.35 -3.15
N VAL A 229 -1.77 2.36 -3.36
CA VAL A 229 -2.06 3.50 -4.24
C VAL A 229 -0.85 3.75 -5.12
N ARG A 230 -0.97 3.66 -6.44
CA ARG A 230 0.14 3.88 -7.37
C ARG A 230 -0.07 5.11 -8.23
N HIS A 231 1.04 5.78 -8.57
CA HIS A 231 1.03 6.79 -9.63
C HIS A 231 1.24 6.13 -11.00
N ILE A 232 0.28 6.25 -11.92
CA ILE A 232 0.36 5.59 -13.23
C ILE A 232 0.40 6.55 -14.42
N MET A 233 0.43 7.86 -14.18
CA MET A 233 0.57 8.84 -15.26
C MET A 233 2.01 8.90 -15.76
N LYS A 234 2.18 8.73 -17.08
CA LYS A 234 3.44 9.04 -17.77
C LYS A 234 3.34 10.43 -18.37
N LYS A 235 4.23 11.35 -17.97
CA LYS A 235 4.42 12.73 -18.48
C LYS A 235 3.17 13.39 -19.10
N GLN A 236 2.30 14.02 -18.30
CA GLN A 236 1.18 14.94 -18.65
C GLN A 236 0.22 14.61 -19.83
N VAL A 237 0.44 13.58 -20.64
CA VAL A 237 -0.41 13.23 -21.79
C VAL A 237 -1.28 12.04 -21.40
N ALA A 238 -2.34 12.35 -20.65
CA ALA A 238 -3.36 11.40 -20.20
C ALA A 238 -4.41 11.11 -21.30
N ARG A 239 -4.00 10.72 -22.52
CA ARG A 239 -4.97 10.22 -23.51
C ARG A 239 -5.25 8.72 -23.40
N ASP A 240 -4.39 7.97 -22.72
CA ASP A 240 -4.46 6.50 -22.72
C ASP A 240 -4.77 5.88 -21.34
N ILE A 241 -4.99 6.68 -20.29
CA ILE A 241 -5.34 6.14 -18.97
C ILE A 241 -6.83 5.79 -18.97
N ARG A 242 -7.12 4.49 -18.85
CA ARG A 242 -8.47 3.98 -18.71
C ARG A 242 -8.98 4.27 -17.30
N GLN A 243 -9.61 5.42 -17.13
CA GLN A 243 -10.26 5.80 -15.89
C GLN A 243 -11.49 4.92 -15.64
N GLY A 244 -11.70 4.56 -14.38
CA GLY A 244 -12.89 3.80 -14.01
C GLY A 244 -12.71 2.97 -12.76
N VAL A 245 -13.74 2.15 -12.52
CA VAL A 245 -13.78 1.12 -11.48
C VAL A 245 -13.73 -0.23 -12.18
N TYR A 246 -12.81 -1.09 -11.76
CA TYR A 246 -12.58 -2.40 -12.36
C TYR A 246 -12.59 -3.47 -11.27
N LEU A 247 -13.45 -4.46 -11.43
CA LEU A 247 -13.40 -5.69 -10.64
C LEU A 247 -12.50 -6.68 -11.38
N GLN A 248 -11.42 -7.09 -10.75
CA GLN A 248 -10.48 -8.06 -11.32
C GLN A 248 -10.97 -9.50 -11.10
N PRO A 249 -10.46 -10.48 -11.86
CA PRO A 249 -10.78 -11.90 -11.64
C PRO A 249 -10.44 -12.39 -10.24
N ASP A 250 -9.39 -11.84 -9.61
CA ASP A 250 -9.03 -12.12 -8.22
C ASP A 250 -9.90 -11.36 -7.19
N HIS A 251 -10.91 -10.63 -7.66
CA HIS A 251 -11.84 -9.82 -6.87
C HIS A 251 -11.23 -8.60 -6.18
N SER A 252 -9.98 -8.26 -6.48
CA SER A 252 -9.50 -6.92 -6.17
C SER A 252 -10.33 -5.88 -6.95
N VAL A 253 -10.56 -4.73 -6.32
CA VAL A 253 -11.24 -3.59 -6.93
C VAL A 253 -10.21 -2.53 -7.20
N ILE A 254 -10.06 -2.16 -8.47
CA ILE A 254 -9.13 -1.14 -8.91
C ILE A 254 -9.90 0.12 -9.27
N PHE A 255 -9.51 1.25 -8.69
CA PHE A 255 -9.99 2.57 -9.06
C PHE A 255 -8.87 3.32 -9.79
N ILE A 256 -9.14 3.81 -11.00
CA ILE A 256 -8.20 4.63 -11.76
C ILE A 256 -8.80 6.02 -11.95
N THR A 257 -8.19 7.03 -11.31
CA THR A 257 -8.70 8.40 -11.28
C THR A 257 -8.16 9.28 -12.42
N HIS A 258 -8.82 10.41 -12.66
CA HIS A 258 -8.34 11.44 -13.60
C HIS A 258 -7.03 12.11 -13.15
N THR A 259 -6.68 12.03 -11.87
CA THR A 259 -5.39 12.47 -11.34
C THR A 259 -4.27 11.45 -11.58
N GLY A 260 -4.57 10.28 -12.15
CA GLY A 260 -3.55 9.26 -12.43
C GLY A 260 -3.20 8.40 -11.23
N ARG A 261 -4.13 8.25 -10.27
CA ARG A 261 -3.97 7.34 -9.14
C ARG A 261 -4.67 6.04 -9.44
N GLU A 262 -3.94 4.94 -9.27
CA GLU A 262 -4.48 3.59 -9.25
C GLU A 262 -4.59 3.15 -7.80
N VAL A 263 -5.81 2.97 -7.30
CA VAL A 263 -6.07 2.46 -5.94
C VAL A 263 -6.49 1.02 -6.05
N ILE A 264 -5.78 0.12 -5.35
CA ILE A 264 -6.08 -1.30 -5.32
C ILE A 264 -6.65 -1.65 -3.94
N GLY A 265 -7.92 -2.06 -3.93
CA GLY A 265 -8.64 -2.50 -2.74
C GLY A 265 -8.93 -3.99 -2.77
N GLN A 266 -8.86 -4.65 -1.61
CA GLN A 266 -9.21 -6.07 -1.46
C GLN A 266 -10.55 -6.24 -0.74
N PRO A 267 -11.39 -7.23 -1.12
CA PRO A 267 -12.58 -7.59 -0.33
C PRO A 267 -12.21 -7.86 1.13
N VAL A 268 -13.04 -7.40 2.06
CA VAL A 268 -12.70 -7.38 3.49
C VAL A 268 -13.83 -7.92 4.36
N MET A 269 -13.47 -8.62 5.43
CA MET A 269 -14.42 -8.98 6.50
C MET A 269 -14.85 -7.69 7.20
N GLN A 270 -16.15 -7.37 7.11
CA GLN A 270 -16.66 -6.07 7.56
C GLN A 270 -16.73 -5.93 9.09
N ALA A 271 -16.68 -7.04 9.83
CA ALA A 271 -16.62 -7.05 11.30
C ALA A 271 -15.43 -7.86 11.84
N PRO A 272 -14.17 -7.42 11.62
CA PRO A 272 -12.98 -8.22 11.91
C PRO A 272 -12.78 -8.50 13.42
N LYS A 273 -13.19 -7.57 14.28
CA LYS A 273 -13.15 -7.74 15.75
C LYS A 273 -14.11 -8.85 16.20
N ALA A 274 -15.37 -8.81 15.73
CA ALA A 274 -16.37 -9.86 16.02
C ALA A 274 -15.97 -11.21 15.42
N PHE A 275 -15.40 -11.22 14.21
CA PHE A 275 -14.90 -12.41 13.54
C PHE A 275 -13.82 -13.13 14.39
N ASN A 276 -12.80 -12.40 14.82
CA ASN A 276 -11.75 -12.96 15.70
C ASN A 276 -12.30 -13.42 17.06
N GLN A 277 -13.29 -12.74 17.62
CA GLN A 277 -13.96 -13.19 18.84
C GLN A 277 -14.72 -14.51 18.62
N ALA A 278 -15.38 -14.67 17.47
CA ALA A 278 -16.04 -15.91 17.12
C ALA A 278 -15.03 -17.07 16.93
N LEU A 279 -13.91 -16.83 16.25
CA LEU A 279 -12.84 -17.82 16.08
C LEU A 279 -12.30 -18.34 17.41
N ARG A 280 -12.08 -17.45 18.38
CA ARG A 280 -11.59 -17.83 19.72
C ARG A 280 -12.53 -18.79 20.46
N ARG A 281 -13.84 -18.75 20.19
CA ARG A 281 -14.81 -19.69 20.78
C ARG A 281 -14.60 -21.13 20.29
N PHE A 282 -13.95 -21.29 19.14
CA PHE A 282 -13.53 -22.59 18.58
C PHE A 282 -12.08 -22.95 18.95
N GLY A 283 -11.42 -22.17 19.80
CA GLY A 283 -10.02 -22.37 20.16
C GLY A 283 -9.03 -21.99 19.04
N LEU A 284 -9.47 -21.24 18.03
CA LEU A 284 -8.64 -20.82 16.91
C LEU A 284 -7.90 -19.53 17.21
N GLU A 285 -6.72 -19.38 16.61
CA GLU A 285 -5.90 -18.17 16.71
C GLU A 285 -6.50 -17.00 15.91
N ARG A 286 -5.86 -15.82 15.98
CA ARG A 286 -6.26 -14.63 15.24
C ARG A 286 -6.10 -14.87 13.73
N ALA A 287 -7.09 -14.43 12.95
CA ALA A 287 -7.00 -14.38 11.51
C ALA A 287 -5.99 -13.32 11.03
N MET A 288 -5.25 -13.65 9.97
CA MET A 288 -4.23 -12.79 9.35
C MET A 288 -4.52 -12.60 7.86
N MET A 289 -4.55 -11.36 7.38
CA MET A 289 -4.76 -11.06 5.96
C MET A 289 -3.42 -11.02 5.21
N GLN A 290 -3.38 -11.67 4.05
CA GLN A 290 -2.29 -11.62 3.08
C GLN A 290 -2.44 -10.41 2.14
N ASP A 291 -1.38 -10.02 1.43
CA ASP A 291 -1.41 -8.85 0.52
C ASP A 291 -2.43 -8.99 -0.62
N ASN A 292 -2.73 -10.22 -1.02
CA ASN A 292 -3.75 -10.55 -2.01
C ASN A 292 -5.20 -10.48 -1.47
N GLY A 293 -5.41 -10.16 -0.19
CA GLY A 293 -6.72 -10.07 0.46
C GLY A 293 -7.26 -11.38 1.05
N ASN A 294 -6.59 -12.51 0.82
CA ASN A 294 -6.96 -13.76 1.48
C ASN A 294 -6.67 -13.69 2.99
N ILE A 295 -7.43 -14.44 3.76
CA ILE A 295 -7.37 -14.49 5.21
C ILE A 295 -6.95 -15.90 5.62
N GLN A 296 -5.81 -15.99 6.28
CA GLN A 296 -5.28 -17.21 6.86
C GLN A 296 -5.73 -17.33 8.32
N ILE A 297 -6.22 -18.52 8.71
CA ILE A 297 -6.63 -18.83 10.09
C ILE A 297 -5.90 -20.10 10.54
N GLN A 298 -5.05 -19.98 11.56
CA GLN A 298 -4.29 -21.14 12.05
C GLN A 298 -5.20 -22.13 12.77
N LEU A 299 -5.11 -23.42 12.40
CA LEU A 299 -5.78 -24.52 13.12
C LEU A 299 -4.81 -25.19 14.09
N ASP A 300 -3.67 -25.66 13.56
CA ASP A 300 -2.61 -26.35 14.32
C ASP A 300 -1.26 -26.20 13.60
N LYS A 301 -0.19 -26.89 14.04
CA LYS A 301 1.14 -26.76 13.40
C LYS A 301 1.20 -27.23 11.95
N ALA A 302 0.35 -28.18 11.58
CA ALA A 302 0.28 -28.79 10.25
C ALA A 302 -0.79 -28.16 9.37
N ASN A 303 -1.82 -27.51 9.93
CA ASN A 303 -3.00 -27.09 9.16
C ASN A 303 -3.41 -25.65 9.40
N TYR A 304 -3.94 -25.02 8.37
CA TYR A 304 -4.61 -23.72 8.45
C TYR A 304 -5.77 -23.64 7.46
N LEU A 305 -6.69 -22.70 7.68
CA LEU A 305 -7.73 -22.36 6.71
C LEU A 305 -7.29 -21.18 5.86
N MET A 306 -7.56 -21.24 4.56
CA MET A 306 -7.37 -20.13 3.64
C MET A 306 -8.72 -19.69 3.08
N VAL A 307 -9.14 -18.48 3.42
CA VAL A 307 -10.48 -17.97 3.12
C VAL A 307 -10.43 -16.60 2.48
N ARG A 308 -11.49 -16.20 1.78
CA ARG A 308 -11.68 -14.84 1.28
C ARG A 308 -13.09 -14.37 1.62
N SER A 309 -13.20 -13.12 2.06
CA SER A 309 -14.51 -12.54 2.36
C SER A 309 -15.19 -12.11 1.06
N SER A 310 -16.52 -12.24 1.00
CA SER A 310 -17.30 -11.61 -0.06
C SER A 310 -17.07 -10.10 -0.10
N LEU A 311 -17.14 -9.52 -1.30
CA LEU A 311 -17.10 -8.07 -1.51
C LEU A 311 -18.25 -7.33 -0.80
N TYR A 312 -19.33 -8.03 -0.49
CA TYR A 312 -20.53 -7.44 0.09
C TYR A 312 -21.08 -8.24 1.27
N SER A 313 -21.87 -7.57 2.08
CA SER A 313 -22.73 -8.16 3.10
C SER A 313 -24.17 -7.70 2.89
N GLN A 314 -25.13 -8.54 3.26
CA GLN A 314 -26.56 -8.27 3.12
C GLN A 314 -27.20 -8.13 4.49
N GLN A 315 -28.15 -7.20 4.63
CA GLN A 315 -29.00 -7.10 5.80
C GLN A 315 -29.86 -8.36 5.95
N VAL A 316 -29.96 -8.86 7.17
CA VAL A 316 -30.79 -10.00 7.54
C VAL A 316 -31.63 -9.67 8.78
N PRO A 317 -32.67 -10.44 9.11
CA PRO A 317 -33.50 -10.16 10.28
C PRO A 317 -32.68 -10.12 11.58
N ALA A 318 -33.04 -9.24 12.52
CA ALA A 318 -32.29 -9.00 13.75
C ALA A 318 -32.16 -10.22 14.67
N GLU A 319 -33.11 -11.16 14.57
CA GLU A 319 -33.12 -12.44 15.27
C GLU A 319 -32.14 -13.47 14.71
N THR A 320 -31.52 -13.21 13.54
CA THR A 320 -30.54 -14.12 12.95
C THR A 320 -29.34 -14.28 13.89
N ALA A 321 -28.98 -15.53 14.23
CA ALA A 321 -27.93 -15.82 15.20
C ALA A 321 -26.57 -15.27 14.75
N LEU A 322 -25.86 -14.60 15.67
CA LEU A 322 -24.51 -14.07 15.46
C LEU A 322 -23.47 -15.19 15.35
N GLY A 323 -22.42 -14.93 14.57
CA GLY A 323 -21.28 -15.81 14.42
C GLY A 323 -21.25 -16.54 13.08
N PHE A 324 -20.60 -17.70 13.04
CA PHE A 324 -20.51 -18.51 11.83
C PHE A 324 -21.84 -19.19 11.55
N ALA A 325 -22.36 -19.00 10.34
CA ALA A 325 -23.42 -19.80 9.77
C ALA A 325 -22.80 -20.73 8.72
N ILE A 326 -22.81 -22.03 9.01
CA ILE A 326 -22.20 -23.06 8.16
C ILE A 326 -23.32 -23.96 7.66
N THR A 327 -23.43 -24.04 6.34
CA THR A 327 -24.31 -24.98 5.64
C THR A 327 -23.46 -25.99 4.86
N ASN A 328 -24.08 -26.98 4.25
CA ASN A 328 -23.36 -27.99 3.47
C ASN A 328 -22.58 -27.42 2.27
N SER A 329 -22.92 -26.22 1.80
CA SER A 329 -22.33 -25.63 0.59
C SER A 329 -21.80 -24.20 0.76
N ALA A 330 -21.97 -23.59 1.94
CA ALA A 330 -21.59 -22.20 2.16
C ALA A 330 -21.21 -21.95 3.61
N VAL A 331 -20.15 -21.14 3.79
CA VAL A 331 -19.77 -20.55 5.07
C VAL A 331 -20.10 -19.06 5.00
N SER A 332 -20.68 -18.52 6.05
CA SER A 332 -20.88 -17.09 6.18
C SER A 332 -20.73 -16.63 7.62
N PHE A 333 -20.59 -15.32 7.77
CA PHE A 333 -20.48 -14.68 9.07
C PHE A 333 -21.61 -13.69 9.28
N VAL A 334 -22.31 -13.83 10.39
CA VAL A 334 -23.41 -12.97 10.81
C VAL A 334 -22.93 -12.06 11.94
N PHE A 335 -23.08 -10.75 11.76
CA PHE A 335 -22.59 -9.72 12.69
C PHE A 335 -23.54 -8.52 12.75
N ASP A 336 -23.35 -7.67 13.76
CA ASP A 336 -23.93 -6.32 13.78
C ASP A 336 -22.92 -5.33 13.22
N ASP A 337 -23.35 -4.49 12.29
CA ASP A 337 -22.55 -3.35 11.84
C ASP A 337 -22.51 -2.23 12.89
N ASP A 338 -21.82 -1.14 12.58
CA ASP A 338 -21.67 0.02 13.46
C ASP A 338 -23.00 0.76 13.73
N LYS A 339 -24.00 0.56 12.89
CA LYS A 339 -25.38 1.07 13.07
C LYS A 339 -26.28 0.10 13.83
N GLY A 340 -25.76 -1.08 14.21
CA GLY A 340 -26.53 -2.14 14.87
C GLY A 340 -27.45 -2.92 13.92
N ILE A 341 -27.23 -2.83 12.60
CA ILE A 341 -27.96 -3.61 11.61
C ILE A 341 -27.33 -5.00 11.54
N ARG A 342 -28.17 -6.04 11.59
CA ARG A 342 -27.74 -7.43 11.46
C ARG A 342 -27.40 -7.72 10.00
N ARG A 343 -26.17 -8.13 9.75
CA ARG A 343 -25.65 -8.42 8.40
C ARG A 343 -25.11 -9.83 8.30
N HIS A 344 -25.19 -10.37 7.10
CA HIS A 344 -24.65 -11.67 6.69
C HIS A 344 -23.63 -11.46 5.57
N GLN A 345 -22.41 -11.95 5.75
CA GLN A 345 -21.33 -11.87 4.75
C GLN A 345 -20.84 -13.28 4.40
N PRO A 346 -20.96 -13.71 3.13
CA PRO A 346 -20.38 -14.96 2.67
C PRO A 346 -18.85 -14.98 2.81
N ILE A 347 -18.32 -16.17 3.10
CA ILE A 347 -16.89 -16.48 3.13
C ILE A 347 -16.67 -17.63 2.17
N TYR A 348 -15.61 -17.54 1.38
CA TYR A 348 -15.30 -18.52 0.34
C TYR A 348 -13.91 -19.12 0.55
N PRO A 349 -13.66 -20.34 0.08
CA PRO A 349 -12.31 -20.90 0.11
C PRO A 349 -11.43 -20.16 -0.90
N ALA A 350 -10.14 -20.05 -0.62
CA ALA A 350 -9.20 -19.37 -1.50
C ALA A 350 -7.91 -20.16 -1.67
N SER A 351 -7.25 -19.98 -2.81
CA SER A 351 -5.94 -20.61 -3.08
C SER A 351 -4.94 -20.24 -1.99
N ALA A 352 -4.18 -21.22 -1.50
CA ALA A 352 -3.10 -21.01 -0.53
C ALA A 352 -1.99 -20.08 -1.07
N ASP A 353 -1.71 -20.16 -2.37
CA ASP A 353 -0.71 -19.35 -3.08
C ASP A 353 -1.23 -19.04 -4.51
N PRO A 354 -2.09 -18.00 -4.65
CA PRO A 354 -2.63 -17.63 -5.95
C PRO A 354 -1.55 -17.08 -6.91
N GLU A 355 -0.50 -16.47 -6.39
CA GLU A 355 0.61 -15.92 -7.18
C GLU A 355 1.41 -17.02 -7.88
N ALA A 356 1.65 -18.15 -7.21
CA ALA A 356 2.30 -19.30 -7.85
C ALA A 356 1.47 -19.88 -8.99
N LEU A 357 0.14 -19.96 -8.84
CA LEU A 357 -0.77 -20.41 -9.90
C LEU A 357 -0.75 -19.43 -11.09
N GLN A 358 -0.88 -18.13 -10.83
CA GLN A 358 -0.84 -17.11 -11.87
C GLN A 358 0.53 -17.02 -12.55
N THR A 359 1.63 -17.23 -11.82
CA THR A 359 2.98 -17.23 -12.40
C THR A 359 3.18 -18.41 -13.35
N LEU A 360 2.74 -19.61 -12.94
CA LEU A 360 2.95 -20.82 -13.72
C LEU A 360 2.02 -20.88 -14.94
N PHE A 361 0.73 -20.60 -14.76
CA PHE A 361 -0.29 -20.78 -15.79
C PHE A 361 -0.74 -19.48 -16.45
N LYS A 362 -0.45 -18.31 -15.87
CA LYS A 362 -0.85 -17.00 -16.42
C LYS A 362 -2.36 -16.99 -16.70
N ASN A 363 -2.75 -16.68 -17.93
CA ASN A 363 -4.14 -16.64 -18.38
C ASN A 363 -4.82 -18.02 -18.43
N ASP A 364 -4.04 -19.12 -18.30
CA ASP A 364 -4.57 -20.48 -18.25
C ASP A 364 -5.03 -20.90 -16.85
N ALA A 365 -4.79 -20.09 -15.82
CA ALA A 365 -5.42 -20.23 -14.52
C ALA A 365 -6.40 -19.08 -14.27
N VAL A 366 -7.68 -19.43 -14.10
CA VAL A 366 -8.74 -18.49 -13.71
C VAL A 366 -9.17 -18.86 -12.30
N LEU A 367 -8.99 -17.94 -11.35
CA LEU A 367 -9.44 -18.07 -9.97
C LEU A 367 -10.70 -17.21 -9.81
N GLY A 368 -11.78 -17.77 -9.27
CA GLY A 368 -13.03 -17.08 -8.99
C GLY A 368 -13.14 -16.61 -7.55
N SER A 369 -14.01 -15.63 -7.30
CA SER A 369 -14.30 -15.06 -5.95
C SER A 369 -14.69 -16.09 -4.95
N GLU A 370 -15.49 -17.06 -5.40
CA GLU A 370 -16.18 -17.98 -4.53
C GLU A 370 -15.40 -19.30 -4.40
N GLY A 371 -14.10 -19.23 -4.70
CA GLY A 371 -13.17 -20.35 -4.61
C GLY A 371 -13.20 -21.28 -5.81
N GLN A 372 -13.97 -20.99 -6.86
CA GLN A 372 -13.89 -21.76 -8.10
C GLN A 372 -12.54 -21.54 -8.79
N VAL A 373 -12.07 -22.54 -9.50
CA VAL A 373 -10.80 -22.46 -10.22
C VAL A 373 -10.85 -23.30 -11.48
N VAL A 374 -10.27 -22.76 -12.56
CA VAL A 374 -10.04 -23.47 -13.81
C VAL A 374 -8.57 -23.34 -14.18
N ILE A 375 -7.88 -24.47 -14.32
CA ILE A 375 -6.46 -24.53 -14.71
C ILE A 375 -6.35 -25.34 -16.01
N ARG A 376 -5.74 -24.76 -17.03
CA ARG A 376 -5.39 -25.44 -18.29
C ARG A 376 -3.89 -25.74 -18.30
N ALA A 377 -3.54 -27.02 -18.24
CA ALA A 377 -2.16 -27.48 -18.22
C ALA A 377 -1.91 -28.40 -19.43
N GLY A 378 -1.42 -27.82 -20.53
CA GLY A 378 -1.28 -28.53 -21.80
C GLY A 378 -2.64 -28.97 -22.35
N THR A 379 -2.86 -30.28 -22.50
CA THR A 379 -4.14 -30.84 -22.95
C THR A 379 -5.14 -31.11 -21.82
N ARG A 380 -4.71 -30.98 -20.55
CA ARG A 380 -5.57 -31.20 -19.39
C ARG A 380 -6.24 -29.92 -18.95
N ARG A 381 -7.50 -30.04 -18.53
CA ARG A 381 -8.27 -28.97 -17.89
C ARG A 381 -8.73 -29.48 -16.53
N TYR A 382 -8.28 -28.81 -15.49
CA TYR A 382 -8.73 -29.04 -14.12
C TYR A 382 -9.74 -27.95 -13.76
N GLN A 383 -10.89 -28.34 -13.22
CA GLN A 383 -11.94 -27.41 -12.81
C GLN A 383 -12.58 -27.89 -11.52
N GLY A 384 -12.73 -26.98 -10.57
CA GLY A 384 -13.28 -27.32 -9.26
C GLY A 384 -13.42 -26.11 -8.35
N GLN A 385 -13.61 -26.38 -7.06
CA GLN A 385 -13.61 -25.40 -5.98
C GLN A 385 -12.54 -25.76 -4.95
N PHE A 386 -11.79 -24.78 -4.46
CA PHE A 386 -10.81 -25.00 -3.39
C PHE A 386 -11.47 -25.53 -2.12
N ASP A 387 -10.77 -26.40 -1.41
CA ASP A 387 -11.04 -26.64 0.01
C ASP A 387 -10.58 -25.42 0.84
N TYR A 388 -11.27 -25.15 1.94
CA TYR A 388 -10.81 -24.18 2.92
C TYR A 388 -9.51 -24.65 3.60
N LEU A 389 -9.36 -25.97 3.80
CA LEU A 389 -8.23 -26.56 4.51
C LEU A 389 -6.96 -26.57 3.64
N VAL A 390 -5.87 -26.08 4.21
CA VAL A 390 -4.53 -26.19 3.66
C VAL A 390 -3.63 -26.96 4.63
N THR A 391 -2.97 -27.98 4.11
CA THR A 391 -1.99 -28.78 4.84
C THR A 391 -0.59 -28.27 4.54
N ARG A 392 0.16 -27.93 5.58
CA ARG A 392 1.56 -27.53 5.49
C ARG A 392 2.45 -28.73 5.20
N GLY A 393 3.39 -28.53 4.29
CA GLY A 393 4.41 -29.52 3.97
C GLY A 393 5.80 -28.90 3.93
N GLN A 394 6.76 -29.72 3.50
CA GLN A 394 8.12 -29.25 3.25
C GLN A 394 8.21 -28.65 1.85
N LYS A 395 8.99 -27.58 1.73
CA LYS A 395 9.30 -26.94 0.44
C LYS A 395 9.73 -27.98 -0.59
N ARG A 396 9.21 -27.87 -1.81
CA ARG A 396 9.43 -28.86 -2.88
C ARG A 396 10.31 -28.28 -3.98
N GLU A 397 11.30 -29.06 -4.42
CA GLU A 397 12.14 -28.72 -5.57
C GLU A 397 11.38 -28.84 -6.89
N SER A 398 10.39 -29.73 -6.97
CA SER A 398 9.61 -30.03 -8.17
C SER A 398 8.65 -28.92 -8.63
N GLY A 399 8.63 -27.78 -7.94
CA GLY A 399 7.71 -26.67 -8.22
C GLY A 399 6.25 -26.99 -7.88
N LEU A 400 5.34 -26.14 -8.36
CA LEU A 400 3.90 -26.31 -8.20
C LEU A 400 3.39 -27.46 -9.07
N GLN A 401 2.50 -28.29 -8.54
CA GLN A 401 1.90 -29.43 -9.25
C GLN A 401 0.39 -29.52 -9.00
N VAL A 402 -0.34 -29.99 -10.00
CA VAL A 402 -1.77 -30.35 -9.88
C VAL A 402 -1.89 -31.84 -10.19
N GLN A 403 -2.46 -32.61 -9.26
CA GLN A 403 -2.56 -34.07 -9.34
C GLN A 403 -4.02 -34.50 -9.28
N ASP A 404 -4.39 -35.49 -10.09
CA ASP A 404 -5.67 -36.20 -9.93
C ASP A 404 -5.62 -37.05 -8.65
N ILE A 405 -6.67 -36.98 -7.83
CA ILE A 405 -6.85 -37.83 -6.65
C ILE A 405 -8.22 -38.54 -6.74
N GLY A 406 -8.51 -39.40 -5.75
CA GLY A 406 -9.82 -40.04 -5.66
C GLY A 406 -10.92 -39.02 -5.34
N ASP A 407 -12.17 -39.44 -5.46
CA ASP A 407 -13.35 -38.72 -4.98
C ASP A 407 -13.33 -38.67 -3.44
N VAL A 408 -12.90 -37.55 -2.86
CA VAL A 408 -12.70 -37.39 -1.40
C VAL A 408 -14.01 -36.96 -0.73
N ASN A 409 -14.86 -36.20 -1.43
CA ASN A 409 -16.13 -35.70 -0.90
C ASN A 409 -17.34 -36.63 -1.21
N HIS A 410 -17.12 -37.70 -1.96
CA HIS A 410 -18.09 -38.71 -2.37
C HIS A 410 -19.23 -38.14 -3.25
N ASP A 411 -18.90 -37.17 -4.11
CA ASP A 411 -19.87 -36.52 -5.01
C ASP A 411 -20.00 -37.22 -6.39
N GLY A 412 -19.19 -38.25 -6.64
CA GLY A 412 -19.16 -38.99 -7.89
C GLY A 412 -18.20 -38.43 -8.95
N CYS A 413 -17.43 -37.38 -8.63
CA CYS A 413 -16.35 -36.85 -9.45
C CYS A 413 -14.98 -37.03 -8.77
N GLY A 414 -13.94 -37.34 -9.54
CA GLY A 414 -12.57 -37.39 -9.01
C GLY A 414 -12.03 -36.00 -8.71
N ASP A 415 -11.51 -35.81 -7.50
CA ASP A 415 -10.97 -34.52 -7.06
C ASP A 415 -9.52 -34.30 -7.52
N TYR A 416 -9.00 -33.11 -7.21
CA TYR A 416 -7.62 -32.75 -7.49
C TYR A 416 -6.90 -32.30 -6.23
N ARG A 417 -5.57 -32.44 -6.20
CA ARG A 417 -4.70 -31.83 -5.19
C ARG A 417 -3.73 -30.87 -5.85
N ILE A 418 -3.66 -29.66 -5.32
CA ILE A 418 -2.62 -28.69 -5.66
C ILE A 418 -1.53 -28.76 -4.61
N ASP A 419 -0.31 -29.02 -5.06
CA ASP A 419 0.90 -29.02 -4.25
C ASP A 419 1.72 -27.78 -4.61
N TYR A 420 1.86 -26.86 -3.66
CA TYR A 420 2.56 -25.60 -3.85
C TYR A 420 4.05 -25.74 -3.62
N ARG A 421 4.85 -24.85 -4.23
CA ARG A 421 6.31 -24.87 -4.11
C ARG A 421 6.77 -24.65 -2.66
N ASN A 422 6.04 -23.83 -1.91
CA ASN A 422 6.31 -23.54 -0.51
C ASN A 422 6.13 -24.76 0.41
N GLY A 423 5.56 -25.86 -0.10
CA GLY A 423 5.32 -27.11 0.60
C GLY A 423 3.85 -27.37 0.92
N ASP A 424 3.00 -26.34 0.86
CA ASP A 424 1.59 -26.45 1.17
C ASP A 424 0.85 -27.33 0.16
N SER A 425 -0.28 -27.89 0.60
CA SER A 425 -1.13 -28.74 -0.23
C SER A 425 -2.59 -28.41 0.06
N GLN A 426 -3.38 -28.30 -0.99
CA GLN A 426 -4.80 -27.94 -0.92
C GLN A 426 -5.60 -28.82 -1.86
N ILE A 427 -6.74 -29.32 -1.40
CA ILE A 427 -7.69 -30.07 -2.22
C ILE A 427 -8.47 -29.08 -3.08
N MET A 428 -8.79 -29.49 -4.30
CA MET A 428 -9.69 -28.82 -5.20
C MET A 428 -10.78 -29.82 -5.58
N TYR A 429 -11.96 -29.64 -5.00
CA TYR A 429 -13.12 -30.49 -5.23
C TYR A 429 -13.64 -30.30 -6.63
N CYS A 430 -13.84 -31.40 -7.36
CA CYS A 430 -14.51 -31.31 -8.65
C CYS A 430 -15.95 -30.81 -8.46
N LEU A 431 -16.50 -30.12 -9.46
CA LEU A 431 -17.91 -29.74 -9.49
C LEU A 431 -18.62 -30.60 -10.57
N PRO A 432 -19.63 -31.41 -10.21
CA PRO A 432 -20.36 -32.29 -11.13
C PRO A 432 -21.01 -31.60 -12.34
#